data_AF-A0A7J5EWU5-F1
#
_entry.id   AF-A0A7J5EWU5-F1
#
_cell.length_a   1.000
_cell.length_b   1.000
_cell.length_c   1.000
_cell.angle_alpha   90.00
_cell.angle_beta   90.00
_cell.angle_gamma   90.00
#
_symmetry.space_group_name_H-M   'P 1'
#
loop_
_entity.id
_entity.type
_entity.pdbx_description
1 polymer ?
#
loop_
_entity_poly.entity_id
_entity_poly.type
_entity_poly.pdbx_seq_one_letter_code
_entity_poly.pdbx_strand_id
1 'polypeptide(L)'
;REVELPVARLLAHMEQVGVSIDAAHFARLSQEVGAQIALLERRVFDQIGHEINLGSPKQLGHLLFEELGLASDRMKKTKTGYSVDHEVLEGLLEVAPDIVKPILEHRELVKLKGTYLDALPPLVNPRTGRVHTIFNQVVAATGRISSQDPNLQNIPIRSDQGRAIRKGFVAAPGKVLVAADYSQIELRILAHLSHDPVLVRSFRDRVDVHTQTAAEVFDKQPEDVTSNDRRIAKAVNYGLAYGQSDFGLAHALDIPRKEAADYKNRYFERFPTIKKFMEDVVAEARQRGGSRTILGRWRPIPDLKSKTMVARNQAQRIAQNTPMQGAGADLIKLAMLRTTERLAERELAAELLLTVHDELVFETTPELAETVGAVVKTEMENVYQLDVPLDVDVGIAESWADA
;
A
#
# COMPACT_ATOMS: atom_id res chain seq x y z
N ARG A 1 -22.73 -10.71 9.81
CA ARG A 1 -22.56 -10.99 11.27
C ARG A 1 -21.46 -12.03 11.50
N GLU A 2 -21.39 -13.04 10.65
CA GLU A 2 -20.40 -14.14 10.72
C GLU A 2 -18.95 -13.70 10.48
N VAL A 3 -18.70 -12.60 9.76
CA VAL A 3 -17.33 -12.06 9.58
C VAL A 3 -17.03 -10.94 10.57
N GLU A 4 -17.79 -9.84 10.51
CA GLU A 4 -17.37 -8.61 11.20
C GLU A 4 -17.36 -8.71 12.73
N LEU A 5 -18.32 -9.40 13.36
CA LEU A 5 -18.35 -9.50 14.82
C LEU A 5 -17.23 -10.41 15.36
N PRO A 6 -16.96 -11.59 14.77
CA PRO A 6 -15.77 -12.36 15.12
C PRO A 6 -14.47 -11.60 14.88
N VAL A 7 -14.33 -10.90 13.75
CA VAL A 7 -13.14 -10.07 13.48
C VAL A 7 -12.99 -8.98 14.52
N ALA A 8 -14.07 -8.31 14.95
CA ALA A 8 -14.00 -7.29 16.00
C ALA A 8 -13.43 -7.83 17.31
N ARG A 9 -13.79 -9.06 17.70
CA ARG A 9 -13.26 -9.73 18.90
C ARG A 9 -11.78 -10.08 18.73
N LEU A 10 -11.41 -10.59 17.56
CA LEU A 10 -10.03 -10.91 17.25
C LEU A 10 -9.15 -9.65 17.24
N LEU A 11 -9.62 -8.56 16.64
CA LEU A 11 -8.94 -7.26 16.67
C LEU A 11 -8.74 -6.79 18.11
N ALA A 12 -9.78 -6.84 18.96
CA ALA A 12 -9.64 -6.48 20.37
C ALA A 12 -8.59 -7.33 21.11
N HIS A 13 -8.46 -8.61 20.77
CA HIS A 13 -7.39 -9.47 21.29
C HIS A 13 -6.01 -9.03 20.79
N MET A 14 -5.86 -8.80 19.49
CA MET A 14 -4.61 -8.31 18.88
C MET A 14 -4.14 -6.98 19.53
N GLU A 15 -5.07 -6.06 19.79
CA GLU A 15 -4.80 -4.79 20.48
C GLU A 15 -4.28 -5.02 21.91
N GLN A 16 -4.82 -6.02 22.64
CA GLN A 16 -4.36 -6.37 23.99
C GLN A 16 -2.98 -7.04 23.99
N VAL A 17 -2.68 -7.86 22.97
CA VAL A 17 -1.38 -8.50 22.82
C VAL A 17 -0.31 -7.46 22.50
N GLY A 18 -0.52 -6.61 21.48
CA GLY A 18 0.43 -5.60 21.03
C GLY A 18 1.70 -6.18 20.38
N VAL A 19 2.55 -5.32 19.85
CA VAL A 19 3.80 -5.69 19.16
C VAL A 19 5.03 -5.17 19.90
N SER A 20 6.11 -5.95 19.93
CA SER A 20 7.39 -5.54 20.53
C SER A 20 8.21 -4.68 19.58
N ILE A 21 8.93 -3.71 20.12
CA ILE A 21 9.91 -2.91 19.37
C ILE A 21 11.26 -2.89 20.09
N ASP A 22 12.35 -2.85 19.33
CA ASP A 22 13.70 -2.60 19.86
C ASP A 22 13.92 -1.09 20.02
N ALA A 23 13.56 -0.56 21.20
CA ALA A 23 13.72 0.86 21.52
C ALA A 23 15.18 1.37 21.36
N ALA A 24 16.19 0.51 21.58
CA ALA A 24 17.58 0.89 21.41
C ALA A 24 17.95 1.03 19.94
N HIS A 25 17.45 0.14 19.08
CA HIS A 25 17.55 0.27 17.62
C HIS A 25 16.89 1.54 17.10
N PHE A 26 15.66 1.83 17.55
CA PHE A 26 14.96 3.07 17.22
C PHE A 26 15.76 4.33 17.64
N ALA A 27 16.35 4.33 18.83
CA ALA A 27 17.16 5.45 19.31
C ALA A 27 18.43 5.67 18.47
N ARG A 28 19.16 4.59 18.13
CA ARG A 28 20.33 4.67 17.24
C ARG A 28 19.96 5.21 15.86
N LEU A 29 18.91 4.65 15.25
CA LEU A 29 18.44 5.07 13.93
C LEU A 29 17.96 6.53 13.94
N SER A 30 17.32 6.99 15.03
CA SER A 30 16.93 8.39 15.19
C SER A 30 18.14 9.34 15.20
N GLN A 31 19.23 8.95 15.86
CA GLN A 31 20.48 9.73 15.88
C GLN A 31 21.14 9.78 14.50
N GLU A 32 21.25 8.64 13.81
CA GLU A 32 21.83 8.55 12.47
C GLU A 32 21.05 9.40 11.46
N VAL A 33 19.72 9.28 11.45
CA VAL A 33 18.84 10.10 10.60
C VAL A 33 18.95 11.58 10.97
N GLY A 34 19.03 11.91 12.26
CA GLY A 34 19.22 13.29 12.72
C GLY A 34 20.51 13.92 12.17
N ALA A 35 21.61 13.16 12.14
CA ALA A 35 22.87 13.61 11.55
C ALA A 35 22.78 13.82 10.03
N GLN A 36 22.07 12.94 9.32
CA GLN A 36 21.82 13.09 7.88
C GLN A 36 20.97 14.32 7.56
N ILE A 37 19.92 14.58 8.34
CA ILE A 37 19.07 15.78 8.21
C ILE A 37 19.93 17.04 8.35
N ALA A 38 20.78 17.13 9.37
CA ALA A 38 21.64 18.28 9.60
C ALA A 38 22.66 18.49 8.45
N LEU A 39 23.19 17.41 7.88
CA LEU A 39 24.08 17.48 6.72
C LEU A 39 23.38 18.02 5.47
N LEU A 40 22.14 17.56 5.22
CA LEU A 40 21.33 18.03 4.08
C LEU A 40 20.95 19.51 4.24
N GLU A 41 20.55 19.92 5.45
CA GLU A 41 20.30 21.33 5.77
C GLU A 41 21.53 22.17 5.48
N ARG A 42 22.70 21.75 5.98
CA ARG A 42 23.95 22.48 5.76
C ARG A 42 24.28 22.61 4.26
N ARG A 43 24.11 21.53 3.50
CA ARG A 43 24.33 21.53 2.05
C ARG A 43 23.44 22.54 1.32
N VAL A 44 22.17 22.65 1.71
CA VAL A 44 21.26 23.65 1.13
C VAL A 44 21.68 25.06 1.55
N PHE A 45 22.00 25.27 2.83
CA PHE A 45 22.40 26.58 3.35
C PHE A 45 23.69 27.11 2.72
N ASP A 46 24.69 26.24 2.50
CA ASP A 46 25.94 26.61 1.83
C ASP A 46 25.72 27.03 0.37
N GLN A 47 24.68 26.51 -0.30
CA GLN A 47 24.33 26.91 -1.67
C GLN A 47 23.57 28.25 -1.72
N ILE A 48 22.66 28.49 -0.78
CA ILE A 48 21.82 29.71 -0.76
C ILE A 48 22.44 30.87 0.03
N GLY A 49 23.53 30.60 0.77
CA GLY A 49 24.29 31.59 1.52
C GLY A 49 23.65 32.05 2.84
N HIS A 50 22.56 31.43 3.28
CA HIS A 50 21.87 31.76 4.52
C HIS A 50 21.06 30.57 5.05
N GLU A 51 20.61 30.65 6.30
CA GLU A 51 19.82 29.60 6.95
C GLU A 51 18.32 29.86 6.82
N ILE A 52 17.55 28.82 6.54
CA ILE A 52 16.09 28.84 6.56
C ILE A 52 15.53 27.57 7.21
N ASN A 53 14.26 27.58 7.60
CA ASN A 53 13.56 26.38 8.03
C ASN A 53 13.02 25.61 6.82
N LEU A 54 13.73 24.57 6.37
CA LEU A 54 13.31 23.68 5.28
C LEU A 54 12.00 22.91 5.58
N GLY A 55 11.64 22.77 6.85
CA GLY A 55 10.36 22.19 7.27
C GLY A 55 9.18 23.14 7.09
N SER A 56 9.40 24.45 6.93
CA SER A 56 8.34 25.46 6.76
C SER A 56 7.95 25.60 5.29
N PRO A 57 6.72 25.20 4.88
CA PRO A 57 6.29 25.32 3.48
C PRO A 57 6.33 26.75 2.96
N LYS A 58 6.11 27.73 3.84
CA LYS A 58 6.12 29.15 3.50
C LYS A 58 7.54 29.64 3.18
N GLN A 59 8.52 29.33 4.03
CA GLN A 59 9.91 29.73 3.80
C GLN A 59 10.50 29.00 2.58
N LEU A 60 10.24 27.69 2.48
CA LEU A 60 10.67 26.90 1.34
C LEU A 60 10.06 27.40 0.02
N GLY A 61 8.77 27.73 0.01
CA GLY A 61 8.11 28.29 -1.17
C GLY A 61 8.68 29.66 -1.58
N HIS A 62 8.99 30.52 -0.61
CA HIS A 62 9.64 31.80 -0.87
C HIS A 62 11.03 31.60 -1.49
N LEU A 63 11.86 30.74 -0.89
CA LEU A 63 13.19 30.40 -1.42
C LEU A 63 13.10 29.91 -2.87
N LEU A 64 12.28 28.89 -3.14
CA LEU A 64 12.25 28.24 -4.44
C LEU A 64 11.70 29.15 -5.55
N PHE A 65 10.60 29.87 -5.29
CA PHE A 65 9.86 30.56 -6.34
C PHE A 65 10.11 32.06 -6.40
N GLU A 66 10.55 32.70 -5.31
CA GLU A 66 10.80 34.14 -5.26
C GLU A 66 12.29 34.46 -5.28
N GLU A 67 13.09 33.82 -4.41
CA GLU A 67 14.53 34.10 -4.35
C GLU A 67 15.31 33.44 -5.50
N LEU A 68 15.09 32.15 -5.74
CA LEU A 68 15.75 31.40 -6.80
C LEU A 68 15.04 31.52 -8.16
N GLY A 69 13.81 32.04 -8.17
CA GLY A 69 13.02 32.27 -9.37
C GLY A 69 12.73 30.99 -10.17
N LEU A 70 12.69 29.82 -9.51
CA LEU A 70 12.45 28.56 -10.19
C LEU A 70 11.01 28.50 -10.71
N ALA A 71 10.83 27.97 -11.91
CA ALA A 71 9.52 27.77 -12.50
C ALA A 71 9.42 26.34 -13.05
N SER A 72 8.28 25.69 -12.79
CA SER A 72 7.90 24.44 -13.45
C SER A 72 6.45 24.51 -13.92
N ASP A 73 6.13 23.69 -14.92
CA ASP A 73 4.77 23.44 -15.38
C ASP A 73 3.87 22.86 -14.26
N ARG A 74 4.48 22.22 -13.25
CA ARG A 74 3.82 21.67 -12.06
C ARG A 74 3.61 22.70 -10.93
N MET A 75 4.03 23.95 -11.11
CA MET A 75 3.87 24.99 -10.09
C MET A 75 2.39 25.25 -9.77
N LYS A 76 2.01 25.09 -8.49
CA LYS A 76 0.64 25.28 -8.00
C LYS A 76 0.63 26.28 -6.84
N LYS A 77 -0.38 27.16 -6.79
CA LYS A 77 -0.66 28.02 -5.62
C LYS A 77 -1.81 27.43 -4.81
N THR A 78 -1.63 27.40 -3.50
CA THR A 78 -2.66 27.08 -2.51
C THR A 78 -3.23 28.36 -1.92
N LYS A 79 -4.27 28.25 -1.09
CA LYS A 79 -4.83 29.40 -0.36
C LYS A 79 -3.81 30.13 0.51
N THR A 80 -2.72 29.46 0.90
CA THR A 80 -1.73 29.95 1.88
C THR A 80 -0.37 30.29 1.26
N GLY A 81 -0.19 30.15 -0.05
CA GLY A 81 1.07 30.40 -0.75
C GLY A 81 1.40 29.36 -1.82
N TYR A 82 2.65 29.29 -2.26
CA TYR A 82 3.10 28.25 -3.19
C TYR A 82 3.00 26.85 -2.56
N SER A 83 2.56 25.86 -3.36
CA SER A 83 2.67 24.46 -2.96
C SER A 83 4.14 24.02 -3.07
N VAL A 84 4.59 23.26 -2.08
CA VAL A 84 5.89 22.59 -2.05
C VAL A 84 5.69 21.10 -1.74
N ASP A 85 4.59 20.56 -2.28
CA ASP A 85 4.31 19.13 -2.20
C ASP A 85 5.27 18.34 -3.10
N HIS A 86 5.38 17.05 -2.85
CA HIS A 86 6.34 16.16 -3.53
C HIS A 86 6.30 16.30 -5.05
N GLU A 87 5.10 16.28 -5.66
CA GLU A 87 4.92 16.44 -7.12
C GLU A 87 5.48 17.78 -7.66
N VAL A 88 5.33 18.86 -6.90
CA VAL A 88 5.83 20.19 -7.30
C VAL A 88 7.36 20.20 -7.23
N LEU A 89 7.92 19.67 -6.15
CA LEU A 89 9.37 19.56 -5.97
C LEU A 89 10.00 18.63 -7.01
N GLU A 90 9.40 17.49 -7.32
CA GLU A 90 9.87 16.61 -8.40
C GLU A 90 9.94 17.35 -9.74
N GLY A 91 8.94 18.17 -10.05
CA GLY A 91 8.95 19.00 -11.27
C GLY A 91 10.06 20.06 -11.31
N LEU A 92 10.73 20.34 -10.19
CA LEU A 92 11.87 21.26 -10.11
C LEU A 92 13.22 20.54 -10.19
N LEU A 93 13.26 19.20 -10.17
CA LEU A 93 14.51 18.44 -10.23
C LEU A 93 15.26 18.64 -11.55
N GLU A 94 14.55 18.86 -12.67
CA GLU A 94 15.19 19.13 -13.96
C GLU A 94 15.84 20.52 -14.01
N VAL A 95 15.30 21.47 -13.24
CA VAL A 95 15.73 22.88 -13.27
C VAL A 95 16.85 23.14 -12.26
N ALA A 96 16.72 22.61 -11.05
CA ALA A 96 17.65 22.87 -9.95
C ALA A 96 17.90 21.60 -9.11
N PRO A 97 18.50 20.55 -9.69
CA PRO A 97 18.68 19.27 -9.01
C PRO A 97 19.53 19.40 -7.74
N ASP A 98 20.53 20.28 -7.75
CA ASP A 98 21.51 20.42 -6.65
C ASP A 98 20.92 20.94 -5.34
N ILE A 99 19.81 21.66 -5.41
CA ILE A 99 19.08 22.19 -4.25
C ILE A 99 17.81 21.39 -3.96
N VAL A 100 17.08 20.97 -5.00
CA VAL A 100 15.79 20.29 -4.85
C VAL A 100 15.96 18.87 -4.34
N LYS A 101 16.99 18.14 -4.81
CA LYS A 101 17.23 16.76 -4.37
C LYS A 101 17.52 16.68 -2.86
N PRO A 102 18.45 17.47 -2.28
CA PRO A 102 18.63 17.52 -0.83
C PRO A 102 17.37 17.89 -0.05
N ILE A 103 16.52 18.78 -0.59
CA ILE A 103 15.26 19.19 0.06
C ILE A 103 14.26 18.04 0.08
N LEU A 104 14.13 17.28 -1.01
CA LEU A 104 13.28 16.09 -1.06
C LEU A 104 13.74 15.04 -0.04
N GLU A 105 15.04 14.71 -0.04
CA GLU A 105 15.64 13.76 0.91
C GLU A 105 15.47 14.23 2.36
N HIS A 106 15.67 15.52 2.64
CA HIS A 106 15.48 16.13 3.96
C HIS A 106 14.03 15.95 4.45
N ARG A 107 13.05 16.26 3.61
CA ARG A 107 11.63 16.16 3.98
C ARG A 107 11.19 14.73 4.24
N GLU A 108 11.69 13.78 3.44
CA GLU A 108 11.47 12.36 3.67
C GLU A 108 12.03 11.91 5.01
N LEU A 109 13.28 12.27 5.31
CA LEU A 109 13.95 11.96 6.58
C LEU A 109 13.28 12.60 7.80
N VAL A 110 12.92 13.88 7.73
CA VAL A 110 12.22 14.58 8.81
C VAL A 110 10.89 13.92 9.10
N LYS A 111 10.11 13.60 8.06
CA LYS A 111 8.83 12.89 8.22
C LYS A 111 9.05 11.52 8.84
N LEU A 112 10.03 10.76 8.35
CA LEU A 112 10.36 9.42 8.82
C LEU A 112 10.77 9.44 10.31
N LYS A 113 11.67 10.36 10.68
CA LYS A 113 12.14 10.54 12.05
C LYS A 113 10.99 10.92 13.00
N GLY A 114 10.22 11.96 12.63
CA GLY A 114 9.16 12.48 13.49
C GLY A 114 7.95 11.55 13.61
N THR A 115 7.58 10.85 12.52
CA THR A 115 6.39 9.98 12.51
C THR A 115 6.66 8.61 13.14
N TYR A 116 7.88 8.09 13.03
CA TYR A 116 8.19 6.72 13.44
C TYR A 116 9.28 6.68 14.52
N LEU A 117 10.46 7.25 14.23
CA LEU A 117 11.64 7.03 15.07
C LEU A 117 11.51 7.65 16.46
N ASP A 118 11.00 8.88 16.52
CA ASP A 118 10.83 9.60 17.78
C ASP A 118 9.47 9.32 18.44
N ALA A 119 8.46 8.99 17.63
CA ALA A 119 7.08 8.87 18.10
C ALA A 119 6.73 7.47 18.64
N LEU A 120 7.32 6.39 18.12
CA LEU A 120 6.98 5.03 18.55
C LEU A 120 7.56 4.64 19.91
N PRO A 121 8.85 4.89 20.23
CA PRO A 121 9.42 4.46 21.50
C PRO A 121 8.69 4.97 22.76
N PRO A 122 8.22 6.24 22.82
CA PRO A 122 7.44 6.73 23.96
C PRO A 122 6.06 6.05 24.13
N LEU A 123 5.55 5.37 23.10
CA LEU A 123 4.25 4.68 23.13
C LEU A 123 4.35 3.24 23.64
N VAL A 124 5.56 2.76 23.97
CA VAL A 124 5.74 1.45 24.60
C VAL A 124 5.07 1.46 25.97
N ASN A 125 4.11 0.57 26.16
CA ASN A 125 3.41 0.44 27.43
C ASN A 125 4.37 -0.14 28.48
N PRO A 126 4.59 0.54 29.64
CA PRO A 126 5.58 0.12 30.62
C PRO A 126 5.25 -1.19 31.34
N ARG A 127 3.99 -1.65 31.29
CA ARG A 127 3.57 -2.91 31.91
C ARG A 127 3.80 -4.12 31.00
N THR A 128 3.56 -3.96 29.70
CA THR A 128 3.66 -5.06 28.72
C THR A 128 4.99 -5.05 27.96
N GLY A 129 5.68 -3.92 27.91
CA GLY A 129 6.86 -3.73 27.07
C GLY A 129 6.54 -3.66 25.57
N ARG A 130 5.25 -3.47 25.21
CA ARG A 130 4.76 -3.54 23.83
C ARG A 130 4.06 -2.24 23.41
N VAL A 131 3.99 -2.02 22.10
CA VAL A 131 3.17 -0.98 21.48
C VAL A 131 1.80 -1.56 21.14
N HIS A 132 0.74 -0.85 21.52
CA HIS A 132 -0.64 -1.27 21.33
C HIS A 132 -1.32 -0.28 20.38
N THR A 133 -1.63 -0.73 19.17
CA THR A 133 -2.42 0.06 18.21
C THR A 133 -3.92 -0.13 18.45
N ILE A 134 -4.74 0.73 17.86
CA ILE A 134 -6.19 0.55 17.76
C ILE A 134 -6.57 0.28 16.30
N PHE A 135 -7.26 -0.83 16.06
CA PHE A 135 -7.75 -1.23 14.75
C PHE A 135 -9.19 -0.75 14.53
N ASN A 136 -9.36 0.17 13.58
CA ASN A 136 -10.68 0.65 13.18
C ASN A 136 -11.24 -0.20 12.04
N GLN A 137 -12.33 -0.90 12.32
CA GLN A 137 -13.03 -1.74 11.34
C GLN A 137 -14.09 -0.98 10.51
N VAL A 138 -14.52 0.20 10.97
CA VAL A 138 -15.71 0.94 10.44
C VAL A 138 -15.38 2.27 9.75
N VAL A 139 -14.10 2.58 9.54
CA VAL A 139 -13.67 3.86 8.93
C VAL A 139 -13.69 3.79 7.40
N ALA A 140 -13.06 2.77 6.81
CA ALA A 140 -12.97 2.67 5.36
C ALA A 140 -14.27 2.12 4.75
N ALA A 141 -14.89 2.87 3.84
CA ALA A 141 -16.09 2.43 3.12
C ALA A 141 -15.90 1.15 2.27
N THR A 142 -14.65 0.78 2.01
CA THR A 142 -14.26 -0.46 1.31
C THR A 142 -14.19 -1.67 2.24
N GLY A 143 -14.31 -1.49 3.55
CA GLY A 143 -14.22 -2.56 4.53
C GLY A 143 -12.80 -2.88 5.01
N ARG A 144 -11.77 -2.17 4.52
CA ARG A 144 -10.40 -2.30 5.04
C ARG A 144 -10.35 -1.93 6.52
N ILE A 145 -9.53 -2.64 7.26
CA ILE A 145 -9.15 -2.29 8.63
C ILE A 145 -8.11 -1.18 8.54
N SER A 146 -8.23 -0.13 9.35
CA SER A 146 -7.17 0.86 9.54
C SER A 146 -6.59 0.78 10.94
N SER A 147 -5.41 1.37 11.15
CA SER A 147 -4.71 1.39 12.44
C SER A 147 -4.42 2.82 12.86
N GLN A 148 -4.53 3.11 14.16
CA GLN A 148 -4.21 4.42 14.75
C GLN A 148 -3.61 4.27 16.15
N ASP A 149 -2.98 5.34 16.63
CA ASP A 149 -2.45 5.49 17.98
C ASP A 149 -1.58 4.31 18.50
N PRO A 150 -0.51 3.90 17.77
CA PRO A 150 0.01 4.47 16.51
C PRO A 150 -0.49 3.74 15.26
N ASN A 151 -0.36 4.37 14.08
CA ASN A 151 -0.68 3.71 12.81
C ASN A 151 0.46 2.78 12.37
N LEU A 152 0.22 1.47 12.52
CA LEU A 152 1.16 0.40 12.17
C LEU A 152 0.95 -0.18 10.77
N GLN A 153 -0.07 0.27 10.04
CA GLN A 153 -0.28 -0.18 8.66
C GLN A 153 0.52 0.61 7.63
N ASN A 154 0.98 1.81 7.99
CA ASN A 154 1.73 2.67 7.08
C ASN A 154 3.25 2.61 7.30
N ILE A 155 3.76 1.61 8.02
CA ILE A 155 5.19 1.45 8.25
C ILE A 155 5.90 1.21 6.90
N PRO A 156 6.82 2.10 6.48
CA PRO A 156 7.43 2.02 5.15
C PRO A 156 8.26 0.75 4.98
N ILE A 157 8.28 0.17 3.76
CA ILE A 157 9.08 -1.03 3.43
C ILE A 157 9.99 -0.84 2.22
N ARG A 158 9.64 0.06 1.29
CA ARG A 158 10.29 0.13 -0.03
C ARG A 158 11.66 0.79 -0.03
N SER A 159 11.95 1.65 0.94
CA SER A 159 13.25 2.31 1.08
C SER A 159 14.09 1.60 2.13
N ASP A 160 15.43 1.71 2.03
CA ASP A 160 16.35 1.13 3.01
C ASP A 160 16.05 1.64 4.43
N GLN A 161 15.72 2.92 4.57
CA GLN A 161 15.31 3.52 5.84
C GLN A 161 13.97 2.98 6.34
N GLY A 162 13.01 2.74 5.44
CA GLY A 162 11.76 2.09 5.76
C GLY A 162 11.97 0.68 6.29
N ARG A 163 12.80 -0.10 5.58
CA ARG A 163 13.22 -1.43 6.01
C ARG A 163 13.94 -1.38 7.37
N ALA A 164 14.78 -0.38 7.60
CA ALA A 164 15.44 -0.17 8.90
C ALA A 164 14.44 0.12 10.03
N ILE A 165 13.33 0.81 9.76
CA ILE A 165 12.23 0.96 10.73
C ILE A 165 11.53 -0.37 10.99
N ARG A 166 11.13 -1.10 9.94
CA ARG A 166 10.51 -2.43 10.10
C ARG A 166 11.40 -3.39 10.90
N LYS A 167 12.72 -3.29 10.75
CA LYS A 167 13.69 -4.08 11.53
C LYS A 167 13.62 -3.80 13.03
N GLY A 168 13.14 -2.63 13.42
CA GLY A 168 12.89 -2.30 14.83
C GLY A 168 11.66 -2.99 15.42
N PHE A 169 10.76 -3.55 14.61
CA PHE A 169 9.65 -4.38 15.09
C PHE A 169 10.15 -5.82 15.19
N VAL A 170 10.12 -6.36 16.40
CA VAL A 170 10.76 -7.64 16.72
C VAL A 170 9.79 -8.58 17.43
N ALA A 171 10.07 -9.88 17.40
CA ALA A 171 9.39 -10.81 18.28
C ALA A 171 9.74 -10.55 19.75
N ALA A 172 8.89 -10.99 20.68
CA ALA A 172 9.26 -11.00 22.09
C ALA A 172 10.41 -11.98 22.38
N PRO A 173 11.13 -11.81 23.51
CA PRO A 173 12.25 -12.68 23.86
C PRO A 173 11.88 -14.17 23.81
N GLY A 174 12.71 -14.97 23.12
CA GLY A 174 12.50 -16.42 22.96
C GLY A 174 11.47 -16.80 21.90
N LYS A 175 11.00 -15.85 21.08
CA LYS A 175 10.03 -16.05 20.01
C LYS A 175 10.56 -15.52 18.68
N VAL A 176 9.85 -15.88 17.61
CA VAL A 176 10.07 -15.40 16.23
C VAL A 176 8.76 -14.91 15.64
N LEU A 177 8.86 -14.06 14.62
CA LEU A 177 7.74 -13.62 13.81
C LEU A 177 7.54 -14.58 12.63
N VAL A 178 6.28 -14.79 12.26
CA VAL A 178 5.86 -15.47 11.03
C VAL A 178 5.00 -14.49 10.26
N ALA A 179 5.53 -13.94 9.16
CA ALA A 179 4.82 -13.02 8.29
C ALA A 179 4.29 -13.79 7.07
N ALA A 180 3.02 -13.58 6.71
CA ALA A 180 2.38 -14.20 5.57
C ALA A 180 1.65 -13.14 4.74
N ASP A 181 2.07 -12.97 3.49
CA ASP A 181 1.55 -11.95 2.56
C ASP A 181 0.95 -12.59 1.31
N TYR A 182 -0.18 -12.05 0.83
CA TYR A 182 -0.74 -12.55 -0.42
C TYR A 182 0.03 -12.03 -1.63
N SER A 183 0.48 -12.95 -2.47
CA SER A 183 1.11 -12.59 -3.74
C SER A 183 0.07 -12.10 -4.75
N GLN A 184 0.05 -10.78 -4.98
CA GLN A 184 -0.74 -10.11 -6.03
C GLN A 184 -2.26 -10.34 -5.90
N ILE A 185 -2.79 -10.34 -4.67
CA ILE A 185 -4.22 -10.63 -4.42
C ILE A 185 -5.17 -9.75 -5.24
N GLU A 186 -4.81 -8.49 -5.43
CA GLU A 186 -5.63 -7.52 -6.16
C GLU A 186 -5.84 -7.92 -7.63
N LEU A 187 -4.81 -8.47 -8.28
CA LEU A 187 -4.90 -8.96 -9.66
C LEU A 187 -5.57 -10.32 -9.75
N ARG A 188 -5.42 -11.18 -8.74
CA ARG A 188 -6.16 -12.45 -8.64
C ARG A 188 -7.67 -12.21 -8.50
N ILE A 189 -8.05 -11.22 -7.70
CA ILE A 189 -9.44 -10.76 -7.58
C ILE A 189 -9.93 -10.20 -8.91
N LEU A 190 -9.12 -9.37 -9.60
CA LEU A 190 -9.49 -8.86 -10.92
C LEU A 190 -9.72 -9.99 -11.93
N ALA A 191 -8.84 -10.98 -11.97
CA ALA A 191 -8.96 -12.16 -12.83
C ALA A 191 -10.25 -12.92 -12.55
N HIS A 192 -10.59 -13.14 -11.28
CA HIS A 192 -11.83 -13.78 -10.87
C HIS A 192 -13.07 -12.97 -11.25
N LEU A 193 -13.12 -11.68 -10.93
CA LEU A 193 -14.31 -10.86 -11.15
C LEU A 193 -14.57 -10.55 -12.63
N SER A 194 -13.51 -10.44 -13.43
CA SER A 194 -13.63 -10.20 -14.87
C SER A 194 -13.73 -11.47 -15.70
N HIS A 195 -13.41 -12.63 -15.11
CA HIS A 195 -13.22 -13.91 -15.80
C HIS A 195 -12.32 -13.81 -17.04
N ASP A 196 -11.32 -12.92 -16.98
CA ASP A 196 -10.42 -12.68 -18.10
C ASP A 196 -9.57 -13.92 -18.39
N PRO A 197 -9.64 -14.51 -19.60
CA PRO A 197 -8.99 -15.79 -19.88
C PRO A 197 -7.47 -15.70 -19.84
N VAL A 198 -6.89 -14.54 -20.19
CA VAL A 198 -5.44 -14.34 -20.18
C VAL A 198 -4.94 -14.26 -18.74
N LEU A 199 -5.57 -13.44 -17.90
CA LEU A 199 -5.21 -13.35 -16.47
C LEU A 199 -5.45 -14.68 -15.75
N VAL A 200 -6.60 -15.32 -15.97
CA VAL A 200 -6.94 -16.61 -15.33
C VAL A 200 -5.92 -17.67 -15.69
N ARG A 201 -5.55 -17.77 -16.98
CA ARG A 201 -4.51 -18.70 -17.43
C ARG A 201 -3.16 -18.36 -16.81
N SER A 202 -2.75 -17.08 -16.82
CA SER A 202 -1.45 -16.65 -16.29
C SER A 202 -1.26 -17.07 -14.84
N PHE A 203 -2.28 -16.89 -14.00
CA PHE A 203 -2.22 -17.31 -12.60
C PHE A 203 -2.26 -18.83 -12.40
N ARG A 204 -3.04 -19.56 -13.21
CA ARG A 204 -3.09 -21.03 -13.14
C ARG A 204 -1.78 -21.68 -13.59
N ASP A 205 -1.17 -21.13 -14.64
CA ASP A 205 0.09 -21.60 -15.21
C ASP A 205 1.31 -21.07 -14.42
N ARG A 206 1.10 -20.26 -13.36
CA ARG A 206 2.13 -19.60 -12.53
C ARG A 206 3.15 -18.80 -13.35
N VAL A 207 2.67 -18.12 -14.39
CA VAL A 207 3.47 -17.20 -15.21
C VAL A 207 3.42 -15.80 -14.62
N ASP A 208 4.50 -15.02 -14.76
CA ASP A 208 4.53 -13.62 -14.35
C ASP A 208 3.49 -12.81 -15.12
N VAL A 209 2.42 -12.41 -14.43
CA VAL A 209 1.30 -11.67 -15.00
C VAL A 209 1.72 -10.32 -15.58
N HIS A 210 2.73 -9.65 -15.02
CA HIS A 210 3.19 -8.37 -15.54
C HIS A 210 3.98 -8.54 -16.83
N THR A 211 4.80 -9.59 -16.91
CA THR A 211 5.50 -9.96 -18.13
C THR A 211 4.51 -10.37 -19.21
N GLN A 212 3.50 -11.19 -18.87
CA GLN A 212 2.45 -11.56 -19.83
C GLN A 212 1.66 -10.33 -20.30
N THR A 213 1.23 -9.46 -19.39
CA THR A 213 0.56 -8.20 -19.78
C THR A 213 1.46 -7.35 -20.67
N ALA A 214 2.75 -7.26 -20.37
CA ALA A 214 3.69 -6.52 -21.21
C ALA A 214 3.80 -7.14 -22.62
N ALA A 215 3.94 -8.47 -22.71
CA ALA A 215 3.99 -9.18 -24.00
C ALA A 215 2.76 -8.87 -24.86
N GLU A 216 1.56 -8.96 -24.28
CA GLU A 216 0.29 -8.67 -24.96
C GLU A 216 0.15 -7.19 -25.35
N VAL A 217 0.43 -6.29 -24.40
CA VAL A 217 0.28 -4.85 -24.61
C VAL A 217 1.27 -4.37 -25.64
N PHE A 218 2.55 -4.77 -25.55
CA PHE A 218 3.61 -4.31 -26.44
C PHE A 218 3.75 -5.12 -27.74
N ASP A 219 2.98 -6.20 -27.90
CA ASP A 219 3.05 -7.13 -29.04
C ASP A 219 4.46 -7.74 -29.18
N LYS A 220 4.96 -8.29 -28.07
CA LYS A 220 6.29 -8.92 -27.94
C LYS A 220 6.16 -10.36 -27.46
N GLN A 221 7.16 -11.19 -27.73
CA GLN A 221 7.27 -12.47 -27.02
C GLN A 221 7.67 -12.22 -25.55
N PRO A 222 7.26 -13.07 -24.59
CA PRO A 222 7.62 -12.91 -23.18
C PRO A 222 9.13 -12.76 -22.93
N GLU A 223 9.96 -13.42 -23.74
CA GLU A 223 11.42 -13.38 -23.65
C GLU A 223 12.01 -12.02 -24.09
N ASP A 224 11.27 -11.28 -24.93
CA ASP A 224 11.67 -9.95 -25.44
C ASP A 224 11.15 -8.79 -24.57
N VAL A 225 10.42 -9.11 -23.49
CA VAL A 225 9.91 -8.11 -22.54
C VAL A 225 11.06 -7.54 -21.73
N THR A 226 11.29 -6.24 -21.88
CA THR A 226 12.31 -5.55 -21.10
C THR A 226 11.82 -5.26 -19.67
N SER A 227 12.74 -4.98 -18.75
CA SER A 227 12.40 -4.54 -17.39
C SER A 227 11.53 -3.27 -17.38
N ASN A 228 11.72 -2.36 -18.35
CA ASN A 228 10.89 -1.16 -18.48
C ASN A 228 9.48 -1.50 -18.99
N ASP A 229 9.35 -2.42 -19.95
CA ASP A 229 8.03 -2.88 -20.43
C ASP A 229 7.24 -3.52 -19.27
N ARG A 230 7.89 -4.37 -18.48
CA ARG A 230 7.29 -4.98 -17.29
C ARG A 230 6.89 -3.93 -16.25
N ARG A 231 7.71 -2.89 -16.03
CA ARG A 231 7.39 -1.76 -15.13
C ARG A 231 6.13 -1.02 -15.61
N ILE A 232 6.02 -0.75 -16.91
CA ILE A 232 4.86 -0.09 -17.49
C ILE A 232 3.61 -0.97 -17.32
N ALA A 233 3.70 -2.24 -17.71
CA ALA A 233 2.59 -3.19 -17.56
C ALA A 233 2.14 -3.35 -16.10
N LYS A 234 3.08 -3.33 -15.14
CA LYS A 234 2.75 -3.31 -13.71
C LYS A 234 1.93 -2.07 -13.35
N ALA A 235 2.36 -0.88 -13.73
CA ALA A 235 1.61 0.35 -13.44
C ALA A 235 0.23 0.35 -14.11
N VAL A 236 0.12 -0.17 -15.33
CA VAL A 236 -1.15 -0.33 -16.05
C VAL A 236 -2.07 -1.32 -15.34
N ASN A 237 -1.57 -2.50 -14.95
CA ASN A 237 -2.36 -3.53 -14.25
C ASN A 237 -2.96 -2.98 -12.95
N TYR A 238 -2.14 -2.39 -12.08
CA TYR A 238 -2.63 -1.82 -10.82
C TYR A 238 -3.50 -0.58 -11.06
N GLY A 239 -3.07 0.30 -11.96
CA GLY A 239 -3.78 1.54 -12.25
C GLY A 239 -5.18 1.31 -12.81
N LEU A 240 -5.29 0.43 -13.82
CA LEU A 240 -6.55 0.14 -14.46
C LEU A 240 -7.46 -0.70 -13.58
N ALA A 241 -6.92 -1.65 -12.80
CA ALA A 241 -7.69 -2.30 -11.74
C ALA A 241 -8.42 -1.23 -10.89
N TYR A 242 -7.76 -0.12 -10.53
CA TYR A 242 -8.37 0.95 -9.74
C TYR A 242 -9.11 2.06 -10.50
N GLY A 243 -9.49 1.82 -11.76
CA GLY A 243 -10.21 2.81 -12.56
C GLY A 243 -9.43 4.12 -12.73
N GLN A 244 -8.09 4.05 -12.74
CA GLN A 244 -7.22 5.21 -12.91
C GLN A 244 -7.47 5.86 -14.28
N SER A 245 -7.50 7.19 -14.29
CA SER A 245 -7.61 7.96 -15.52
C SER A 245 -6.28 7.98 -16.26
N ASP A 246 -6.30 8.32 -17.54
CA ASP A 246 -5.11 8.45 -18.37
C ASP A 246 -4.17 9.53 -17.79
N PHE A 247 -4.73 10.56 -17.15
CA PHE A 247 -3.97 11.56 -16.41
C PHE A 247 -3.23 10.94 -15.22
N GLY A 248 -3.90 10.09 -14.43
CA GLY A 248 -3.28 9.41 -13.31
C GLY A 248 -2.18 8.44 -13.78
N LEU A 249 -2.43 7.70 -14.86
CA LEU A 249 -1.47 6.75 -15.41
C LEU A 249 -0.25 7.46 -15.99
N ALA A 250 -0.45 8.56 -16.71
CA ALA A 250 0.62 9.42 -17.22
C ALA A 250 1.53 9.91 -16.09
N HIS A 251 0.92 10.36 -14.99
CA HIS A 251 1.65 10.82 -13.81
C HIS A 251 2.43 9.68 -13.13
N ALA A 252 1.83 8.49 -12.99
CA ALA A 252 2.50 7.34 -12.37
C ALA A 252 3.66 6.78 -13.20
N LEU A 253 3.62 6.96 -14.53
CA LEU A 253 4.64 6.49 -15.46
C LEU A 253 5.66 7.56 -15.85
N ASP A 254 5.39 8.82 -15.51
CA ASP A 254 6.11 10.00 -15.96
C ASP A 254 6.24 10.07 -17.50
N ILE A 255 5.09 9.90 -18.17
CA ILE A 255 4.98 9.93 -19.64
C ILE A 255 3.92 10.93 -20.10
N PRO A 256 3.95 11.39 -21.37
CA PRO A 256 2.89 12.22 -21.92
C PRO A 256 1.52 11.55 -21.82
N ARG A 257 0.48 12.35 -21.52
CA ARG A 257 -0.91 11.85 -21.41
C ARG A 257 -1.39 11.07 -22.63
N LYS A 258 -0.95 11.45 -23.82
CA LYS A 258 -1.30 10.77 -25.07
C LYS A 258 -0.78 9.33 -25.06
N GLU A 259 0.47 9.13 -24.65
CA GLU A 259 1.09 7.81 -24.56
C GLU A 259 0.39 6.94 -23.49
N ALA A 260 0.04 7.51 -22.35
CA ALA A 260 -0.74 6.80 -21.32
C ALA A 260 -2.14 6.37 -21.83
N ALA A 261 -2.79 7.22 -22.62
CA ALA A 261 -4.07 6.87 -23.25
C ALA A 261 -3.89 5.72 -24.27
N ASP A 262 -2.82 5.74 -25.06
CA ASP A 262 -2.51 4.68 -26.02
C ASP A 262 -2.24 3.34 -25.31
N TYR A 263 -1.48 3.32 -24.21
CA TYR A 263 -1.27 2.11 -23.40
C TYR A 263 -2.57 1.55 -22.83
N LYS A 264 -3.44 2.42 -22.31
CA LYS A 264 -4.74 2.02 -21.79
C LYS A 264 -5.65 1.44 -22.87
N ASN A 265 -5.65 2.03 -24.06
CA ASN A 265 -6.43 1.52 -25.19
C ASN A 265 -5.94 0.13 -25.60
N ARG A 266 -4.63 -0.03 -25.81
CA ARG A 266 -4.02 -1.34 -26.13
C ARG A 266 -4.31 -2.40 -25.06
N TYR A 267 -4.27 -2.01 -23.79
CA TYR A 267 -4.64 -2.90 -22.69
C TYR A 267 -6.09 -3.39 -22.85
N PHE A 268 -7.06 -2.50 -23.00
CA PHE A 268 -8.46 -2.93 -23.12
C PHE A 268 -8.79 -3.64 -24.44
N GLU A 269 -8.00 -3.44 -25.49
CA GLU A 269 -8.08 -4.24 -26.72
C GLU A 269 -7.64 -5.70 -26.48
N ARG A 270 -6.60 -5.91 -25.66
CA ARG A 270 -6.09 -7.24 -25.31
C ARG A 270 -6.88 -7.92 -24.19
N PHE A 271 -7.45 -7.13 -23.27
CA PHE A 271 -8.23 -7.58 -22.13
C PHE A 271 -9.69 -7.07 -22.20
N PRO A 272 -10.46 -7.44 -23.25
CA PRO A 272 -11.81 -6.91 -23.48
C PRO A 272 -12.80 -7.30 -22.37
N THR A 273 -12.59 -8.46 -21.75
CA THR A 273 -13.35 -8.96 -20.59
C THR A 273 -13.22 -8.06 -19.38
N ILE A 274 -12.03 -7.51 -19.13
CA ILE A 274 -11.80 -6.54 -18.05
C ILE A 274 -12.57 -5.23 -18.32
N LYS A 275 -12.49 -4.72 -19.56
CA LYS A 275 -13.24 -3.51 -19.95
C LYS A 275 -14.74 -3.71 -19.72
N LYS A 276 -15.27 -4.83 -20.22
CA LYS A 276 -16.69 -5.18 -20.07
C LYS A 276 -17.09 -5.27 -18.60
N PHE A 277 -16.29 -5.96 -17.78
CA PHE A 277 -16.52 -6.03 -16.34
C PHE A 277 -16.61 -4.63 -15.69
N MET A 278 -15.68 -3.73 -16.01
CA MET A 278 -15.70 -2.36 -15.46
C MET A 278 -16.93 -1.55 -15.90
N GLU A 279 -17.42 -1.76 -17.12
CA GLU A 279 -18.64 -1.13 -17.64
C GLU A 279 -19.89 -1.71 -16.96
N ASP A 280 -19.96 -3.04 -16.84
CA ASP A 280 -21.07 -3.77 -16.23
C ASP A 280 -21.22 -3.42 -14.74
N VAL A 281 -20.12 -3.36 -13.98
CA VAL A 281 -20.13 -2.94 -12.56
C VAL A 281 -20.70 -1.54 -12.39
N VAL A 282 -20.34 -0.60 -13.27
CA VAL A 282 -20.87 0.77 -13.21
C VAL A 282 -22.36 0.80 -13.58
N ALA A 283 -22.76 0.05 -14.60
CA ALA A 283 -24.14 -0.04 -15.04
C ALA A 283 -25.03 -0.62 -13.92
N GLU A 284 -24.61 -1.72 -13.31
CA GLU A 284 -25.28 -2.35 -12.18
C GLU A 284 -25.36 -1.38 -10.99
N ALA A 285 -24.26 -0.71 -10.65
CA ALA A 285 -24.22 0.20 -9.52
C ALA A 285 -25.17 1.39 -9.71
N ARG A 286 -25.34 1.90 -10.94
CA ARG A 286 -26.32 2.96 -11.25
C ARG A 286 -27.75 2.49 -11.06
N GLN A 287 -28.06 1.24 -11.40
CA GLN A 287 -29.39 0.66 -11.23
C GLN A 287 -29.69 0.45 -9.73
N ARG A 288 -28.74 -0.11 -8.98
CA ARG A 288 -28.92 -0.48 -7.56
C ARG A 288 -28.66 0.67 -6.58
N GLY A 289 -27.98 1.74 -7.02
CA GLY A 289 -27.61 2.89 -6.18
C GLY A 289 -26.29 2.73 -5.40
N GLY A 290 -25.46 1.76 -5.77
CA GLY A 290 -24.21 1.43 -5.06
C GLY A 290 -23.60 0.10 -5.52
N SER A 291 -22.50 -0.31 -4.89
CA SER A 291 -21.74 -1.52 -5.26
C SER A 291 -21.65 -2.54 -4.12
N ARG A 292 -21.44 -3.81 -4.45
CA ARG A 292 -21.20 -4.91 -3.49
C ARG A 292 -19.83 -5.55 -3.67
N THR A 293 -19.28 -6.08 -2.59
CA THR A 293 -18.12 -6.98 -2.61
C THR A 293 -18.56 -8.45 -2.76
N ILE A 294 -17.59 -9.35 -2.90
CA ILE A 294 -17.82 -10.81 -3.03
C ILE A 294 -18.57 -11.41 -1.84
N LEU A 295 -18.39 -10.88 -0.61
CA LEU A 295 -19.15 -11.32 0.58
C LEU A 295 -20.41 -10.46 0.83
N GLY A 296 -20.79 -9.62 -0.13
CA GLY A 296 -22.04 -8.86 -0.09
C GLY A 296 -22.00 -7.56 0.71
N ARG A 297 -20.82 -7.05 1.10
CA ARG A 297 -20.70 -5.72 1.73
C ARG A 297 -21.26 -4.66 0.79
N TRP A 298 -22.25 -3.91 1.24
CA TRP A 298 -22.90 -2.86 0.45
C TRP A 298 -22.25 -1.50 0.68
N ARG A 299 -21.91 -0.81 -0.42
CA ARG A 299 -21.49 0.59 -0.41
C ARG A 299 -22.46 1.44 -1.23
N PRO A 300 -23.29 2.29 -0.61
CA PRO A 300 -24.13 3.24 -1.35
C PRO A 300 -23.27 4.30 -2.05
N ILE A 301 -23.65 4.68 -3.26
CA ILE A 301 -22.93 5.68 -4.07
C ILE A 301 -23.95 6.65 -4.69
N PRO A 302 -24.45 7.62 -3.92
CA PRO A 302 -25.54 8.51 -4.37
C PRO A 302 -25.15 9.36 -5.59
N ASP A 303 -23.88 9.73 -5.72
CA ASP A 303 -23.37 10.58 -6.79
C ASP A 303 -23.33 9.90 -8.17
N LEU A 304 -23.68 8.62 -8.28
CA LEU A 304 -23.82 7.95 -9.59
C LEU A 304 -24.87 8.60 -10.49
N LYS A 305 -25.87 9.27 -9.89
CA LYS A 305 -26.92 10.03 -10.58
C LYS A 305 -26.67 11.54 -10.58
N SER A 306 -25.49 12.00 -10.13
CA SER A 306 -25.18 13.42 -10.06
C SER A 306 -25.21 14.08 -11.44
N LYS A 307 -25.75 15.31 -11.49
CA LYS A 307 -25.74 16.14 -12.71
C LYS A 307 -24.32 16.61 -13.05
N THR A 308 -23.48 16.81 -12.02
CA THR A 308 -22.10 17.24 -12.16
C THR A 308 -21.23 16.11 -12.69
N MET A 309 -20.59 16.33 -13.85
CA MET A 309 -19.72 15.34 -14.49
C MET A 309 -18.57 14.89 -13.58
N VAL A 310 -17.94 15.82 -12.85
CA VAL A 310 -16.83 15.52 -11.92
C VAL A 310 -17.28 14.55 -10.82
N ALA A 311 -18.38 14.86 -10.13
CA ALA A 311 -18.93 14.00 -9.08
C ALA A 311 -19.34 12.63 -9.63
N ARG A 312 -20.00 12.61 -10.80
CA ARG A 312 -20.42 11.37 -11.46
C ARG A 312 -19.24 10.50 -11.89
N ASN A 313 -18.13 11.08 -12.35
CA ASN A 313 -16.92 10.34 -12.72
C ASN A 313 -16.18 9.80 -11.49
N GLN A 314 -16.17 10.55 -10.39
CA GLN A 314 -15.66 10.05 -9.11
C GLN A 314 -16.51 8.89 -8.57
N ALA A 315 -17.84 9.00 -8.66
CA ALA A 315 -18.77 7.95 -8.28
C ALA A 315 -18.58 6.65 -9.09
N GLN A 316 -18.32 6.77 -10.40
CA GLN A 316 -18.01 5.61 -11.25
C GLN A 316 -16.72 4.91 -10.83
N ARG A 317 -15.65 5.67 -10.54
CA ARG A 317 -14.40 5.09 -10.00
C ARG A 317 -14.63 4.40 -8.66
N ILE A 318 -15.44 4.99 -7.79
CA ILE A 318 -15.83 4.36 -6.53
C ILE A 318 -16.57 3.04 -6.79
N ALA A 319 -17.49 3.02 -7.76
CA ALA A 319 -18.25 1.83 -8.11
C ALA A 319 -17.36 0.71 -8.66
N GLN A 320 -16.40 1.05 -9.51
CA GLN A 320 -15.40 0.13 -10.04
C GLN A 320 -14.50 -0.42 -8.92
N ASN A 321 -13.97 0.44 -8.06
CA ASN A 321 -12.96 0.05 -7.06
C ASN A 321 -13.51 -0.76 -5.89
N THR A 322 -14.80 -0.56 -5.56
CA THR A 322 -15.39 -1.17 -4.37
C THR A 322 -15.39 -2.70 -4.42
N PRO A 323 -15.86 -3.36 -5.50
CA PRO A 323 -15.79 -4.82 -5.61
C PRO A 323 -14.37 -5.36 -5.45
N MET A 324 -13.34 -4.75 -6.05
CA MET A 324 -11.98 -5.27 -6.01
C MET A 324 -11.30 -5.02 -4.66
N GLN A 325 -11.24 -3.76 -4.22
CA GLN A 325 -10.55 -3.39 -2.98
C GLN A 325 -11.27 -3.98 -1.75
N GLY A 326 -12.60 -4.03 -1.81
CA GLY A 326 -13.40 -4.61 -0.75
C GLY A 326 -13.36 -6.14 -0.73
N ALA A 327 -13.20 -6.80 -1.89
CA ALA A 327 -12.94 -8.25 -1.89
C ALA A 327 -11.62 -8.58 -1.20
N GLY A 328 -10.55 -7.82 -1.42
CA GLY A 328 -9.29 -8.02 -0.69
C GLY A 328 -9.46 -7.88 0.82
N ALA A 329 -10.21 -6.86 1.25
CA ALA A 329 -10.55 -6.65 2.66
C ALA A 329 -11.42 -7.78 3.25
N ASP A 330 -12.31 -8.36 2.45
CA ASP A 330 -13.14 -9.48 2.86
C ASP A 330 -12.32 -10.77 2.99
N LEU A 331 -11.42 -11.05 2.03
CA LEU A 331 -10.55 -12.24 2.06
C LEU A 331 -9.56 -12.22 3.22
N ILE A 332 -8.91 -11.07 3.49
CA ILE A 332 -7.97 -10.98 4.63
C ILE A 332 -8.70 -11.18 5.97
N LYS A 333 -9.93 -10.66 6.11
CA LYS A 333 -10.75 -10.87 7.31
C LYS A 333 -11.14 -12.32 7.51
N LEU A 334 -11.54 -13.02 6.44
CA LEU A 334 -11.78 -14.45 6.52
C LEU A 334 -10.51 -15.22 6.88
N ALA A 335 -9.35 -14.81 6.33
CA ALA A 335 -8.08 -15.44 6.58
C ALA A 335 -7.66 -15.30 8.04
N MET A 336 -7.82 -14.11 8.63
CA MET A 336 -7.60 -13.87 10.06
C MET A 336 -8.41 -14.84 10.93
N LEU A 337 -9.70 -15.04 10.61
CA LEU A 337 -10.55 -15.96 11.36
C LEU A 337 -10.12 -17.42 11.18
N ARG A 338 -9.89 -17.88 9.94
CA ARG A 338 -9.57 -19.28 9.66
C ARG A 338 -8.21 -19.69 10.21
N THR A 339 -7.21 -18.84 10.03
CA THR A 339 -5.85 -19.10 10.53
C THR A 339 -5.85 -19.21 12.06
N THR A 340 -6.49 -18.26 12.76
CA THR A 340 -6.55 -18.28 14.23
C THR A 340 -7.37 -19.45 14.77
N GLU A 341 -8.52 -19.78 14.15
CA GLU A 341 -9.31 -20.97 14.49
C GLU A 341 -8.49 -22.25 14.30
N ARG A 342 -7.82 -22.42 13.16
CA ARG A 342 -7.05 -23.63 12.86
C ARG A 342 -5.84 -23.81 13.79
N LEU A 343 -5.15 -22.71 14.11
CA LEU A 343 -4.02 -22.75 15.04
C LEU A 343 -4.49 -23.17 16.44
N ALA A 344 -5.63 -22.65 16.90
CA ALA A 344 -6.23 -23.02 18.17
C ALA A 344 -6.68 -24.49 18.21
N GLU A 345 -7.34 -24.99 17.16
CA GLU A 345 -7.75 -26.40 17.05
C GLU A 345 -6.57 -27.38 17.11
N ARG A 346 -5.41 -26.97 16.59
CA ARG A 346 -4.18 -27.76 16.59
C ARG A 346 -3.32 -27.53 17.84
N GLU A 347 -3.81 -26.73 18.79
CA GLU A 347 -3.09 -26.37 20.02
C GLU A 347 -1.71 -25.74 19.74
N LEU A 348 -1.57 -25.04 18.61
CA LEU A 348 -0.34 -24.36 18.22
C LEU A 348 -0.31 -22.97 18.86
N ALA A 349 0.65 -22.76 19.76
CA ALA A 349 0.82 -21.50 20.47
C ALA A 349 1.38 -20.40 19.55
N ALA A 350 0.49 -19.68 18.87
CA ALA A 350 0.83 -18.55 18.01
C ALA A 350 -0.18 -17.41 18.19
N GLU A 351 0.33 -16.19 18.32
CA GLU A 351 -0.49 -14.99 18.48
C GLU A 351 -0.48 -14.17 17.19
N LEU A 352 -1.65 -13.80 16.67
CA LEU A 352 -1.76 -12.83 15.58
C LEU A 352 -1.50 -11.43 16.15
N LEU A 353 -0.47 -10.74 15.65
CA LEU A 353 -0.08 -9.41 16.14
C LEU A 353 -0.64 -8.29 15.28
N LEU A 354 -0.45 -8.38 13.97
CA LEU A 354 -0.75 -7.30 13.03
C LEU A 354 -1.45 -7.83 11.78
N THR A 355 -2.28 -6.96 11.19
CA THR A 355 -2.74 -7.09 9.80
C THR A 355 -2.42 -5.80 9.06
N VAL A 356 -1.66 -5.93 7.97
CA VAL A 356 -1.16 -4.81 7.18
C VAL A 356 -1.52 -5.03 5.73
N HIS A 357 -2.65 -4.43 5.34
CA HIS A 357 -3.26 -4.62 4.03
C HIS A 357 -3.63 -6.10 3.76
N ASP A 358 -2.78 -6.82 3.05
CA ASP A 358 -2.88 -8.23 2.66
C ASP A 358 -1.95 -9.16 3.45
N GLU A 359 -1.17 -8.60 4.38
CA GLU A 359 -0.22 -9.33 5.23
C GLU A 359 -0.81 -9.62 6.62
N LEU A 360 -0.52 -10.81 7.16
CA LEU A 360 -0.73 -11.20 8.55
C LEU A 360 0.61 -11.49 9.23
N VAL A 361 0.81 -10.95 10.43
CA VAL A 361 2.04 -11.15 11.21
C VAL A 361 1.72 -11.85 12.51
N PHE A 362 2.27 -13.06 12.68
CA PHE A 362 2.13 -13.87 13.88
C PHE A 362 3.42 -13.89 14.70
N GLU A 363 3.31 -14.26 15.97
CA GLU A 363 4.42 -14.45 16.89
C GLU A 363 4.29 -15.82 17.57
N THR A 364 5.34 -16.64 17.52
CA THR A 364 5.36 -17.99 18.08
C THR A 364 6.77 -18.39 18.52
N THR A 365 6.94 -19.56 19.14
CA THR A 365 8.29 -20.05 19.50
C THR A 365 9.01 -20.60 18.26
N PRO A 366 10.36 -20.57 18.23
CA PRO A 366 11.11 -21.07 17.08
C PRO A 366 10.77 -22.51 16.69
N GLU A 367 10.44 -23.36 17.66
CA GLU A 367 10.11 -24.77 17.44
C GLU A 367 8.80 -24.96 16.67
N LEU A 368 7.86 -24.03 16.81
CA LEU A 368 6.55 -24.09 16.15
C LEU A 368 6.50 -23.29 14.84
N ALA A 369 7.48 -22.42 14.59
CA ALA A 369 7.42 -21.42 13.52
C ALA A 369 7.14 -22.00 12.13
N GLU A 370 7.84 -23.05 11.71
CA GLU A 370 7.62 -23.72 10.43
C GLU A 370 6.22 -24.34 10.32
N THR A 371 5.74 -24.95 11.42
CA THR A 371 4.40 -25.57 11.45
C THR A 371 3.30 -24.51 11.39
N VAL A 372 3.47 -23.42 12.15
CA VAL A 372 2.56 -22.26 12.13
C VAL A 372 2.54 -21.64 10.75
N GLY A 373 3.70 -21.39 10.13
CA GLY A 373 3.81 -20.86 8.78
C GLY A 373 3.10 -21.71 7.74
N ALA A 374 3.28 -23.03 7.78
CA ALA A 374 2.61 -23.96 6.87
C ALA A 374 1.08 -23.97 7.04
N VAL A 375 0.59 -23.91 8.29
CA VAL A 375 -0.85 -23.82 8.58
C VAL A 375 -1.41 -22.49 8.08
N VAL A 376 -0.75 -21.38 8.39
CA VAL A 376 -1.17 -20.03 7.97
C VAL A 376 -1.24 -19.94 6.45
N LYS A 377 -0.19 -20.38 5.74
CA LYS A 377 -0.17 -20.45 4.28
C LYS A 377 -1.36 -21.22 3.73
N THR A 378 -1.57 -22.45 4.22
CA THR A 378 -2.64 -23.32 3.74
C THR A 378 -4.02 -22.69 3.94
N GLU A 379 -4.30 -22.13 5.12
CA GLU A 379 -5.61 -21.54 5.41
C GLU A 379 -5.86 -20.24 4.63
N MET A 380 -4.82 -19.42 4.43
CA MET A 380 -4.90 -18.21 3.60
C MET A 380 -5.14 -18.56 2.12
N GLU A 381 -4.39 -19.48 1.54
CA GLU A 381 -4.55 -19.89 0.13
C GLU A 381 -5.92 -20.50 -0.17
N ASN A 382 -6.57 -21.10 0.83
CA ASN A 382 -7.86 -21.79 0.69
C ASN A 382 -9.03 -21.03 1.34
N VAL A 383 -8.83 -19.76 1.73
CA VAL A 383 -9.83 -18.98 2.45
C VAL A 383 -11.14 -18.80 1.65
N TYR A 384 -11.03 -18.74 0.33
CA TYR A 384 -12.16 -18.56 -0.57
C TYR A 384 -11.83 -19.14 -1.95
N GLN A 385 -12.81 -19.77 -2.58
CA GLN A 385 -12.64 -20.36 -3.91
C GLN A 385 -12.80 -19.29 -4.99
N LEU A 386 -11.68 -18.86 -5.57
CA LEU A 386 -11.63 -18.00 -6.76
C LEU A 386 -11.40 -18.85 -8.02
N ASP A 387 -11.55 -18.26 -9.21
CA ASP A 387 -11.24 -18.93 -10.48
C ASP A 387 -9.74 -19.17 -10.68
N VAL A 388 -8.91 -18.48 -9.91
CA VAL A 388 -7.45 -18.58 -9.87
C VAL A 388 -7.00 -18.96 -8.46
N PRO A 389 -5.92 -19.73 -8.29
CA PRO A 389 -5.41 -20.03 -6.96
C PRO A 389 -5.01 -18.73 -6.24
N LEU A 390 -5.21 -18.66 -4.93
CA LEU A 390 -4.50 -17.69 -4.09
C LEU A 390 -3.09 -18.25 -3.81
N ASP A 391 -2.15 -17.37 -3.55
CA ASP A 391 -0.75 -17.73 -3.31
C ASP A 391 -0.23 -16.83 -2.20
N VAL A 392 0.53 -17.42 -1.28
CA VAL A 392 0.99 -16.74 -0.06
C VAL A 392 2.46 -17.02 0.15
N ASP A 393 3.22 -15.94 0.28
CA ASP A 393 4.62 -15.98 0.66
C ASP A 393 4.71 -15.92 2.19
N VAL A 394 5.53 -16.80 2.78
CA VAL A 394 5.74 -16.86 4.23
C VAL A 394 7.21 -16.69 4.53
N GLY A 395 7.52 -15.80 5.46
CA GLY A 395 8.85 -15.64 6.03
C GLY A 395 8.83 -15.73 7.55
N ILE A 396 9.96 -16.19 8.08
CA ILE A 396 10.17 -16.44 9.51
C ILE A 396 11.46 -15.75 9.91
N ALA A 397 11.39 -14.82 10.86
CA ALA A 397 12.57 -14.15 11.37
C ALA A 397 12.34 -13.50 12.74
N GLU A 398 13.42 -12.97 13.32
CA GLU A 398 13.36 -12.24 14.59
C GLU A 398 12.78 -10.83 14.45
N SER A 399 12.86 -10.24 13.24
CA SER A 399 12.37 -8.89 12.94
C SER A 399 11.42 -8.88 11.76
N TRP A 400 10.51 -7.90 11.72
CA TRP A 400 9.51 -7.78 10.67
C TRP A 400 10.07 -7.34 9.31
N ALA A 401 11.32 -6.87 9.26
CA ALA A 401 11.99 -6.57 7.99
C ALA A 401 12.67 -7.79 7.35
N ASP A 402 12.89 -8.83 8.15
CA ASP A 402 13.62 -10.04 7.77
C ASP A 402 12.68 -11.25 7.63
N ALA A 403 11.51 -11.20 8.27
CA ALA A 403 10.37 -12.10 8.04
C ALA A 403 9.59 -11.60 6.83
#